data_AF-U1PWQ9-F1
#
_entry.id   AF-U1PWQ9-F1
#
_cell.length_a   1.000
_cell.length_b   1.000
_cell.length_c   1.000
_cell.angle_alpha   90.00
_cell.angle_beta   90.00
_cell.angle_gamma   90.00
#
_symmetry.space_group_name_H-M   'P 1'
#
loop_
_entity.id
_entity.type
_entity.pdbx_description
1 polymer ?
#
loop_
_entity_poly.entity_id
_entity_poly.type
_entity_poly.pdbx_seq_one_letter_code
_entity_poly.pdbx_strand_id
1 'polypeptide(L)' 'DGGMSKPEAMMRFGIASATPLKQWCRLYREGGAQALKPKPKGRPKGSGLGAVPPTREEELAERVRKLEAQVA' A
#
# COMPACT_ATOMS: atom_id res chain seq x y z
N ASP A 1 -21.86 9.64 -20.72
CA ASP A 1 -20.47 9.93 -20.29
C ASP A 1 -19.45 9.13 -21.07
N GLY A 2 -18.75 9.80 -21.98
CA GLY A 2 -17.68 9.19 -22.78
C GLY A 2 -16.39 9.17 -21.97
N GLY A 3 -16.08 8.03 -21.35
CA GLY A 3 -14.81 7.84 -20.66
C GLY A 3 -13.60 7.96 -21.60
N MET A 4 -12.43 8.21 -21.02
CA MET A 4 -11.15 8.30 -21.74
C MET A 4 -10.84 7.01 -22.50
N SER A 5 -10.37 7.13 -23.74
CA SER A 5 -9.91 5.96 -24.50
C SER A 5 -8.62 5.39 -23.89
N LYS A 6 -8.33 4.10 -24.10
CA LYS A 6 -7.08 3.47 -23.62
C LYS A 6 -5.82 4.20 -24.11
N PRO A 7 -5.65 4.54 -25.40
CA PRO A 7 -4.44 5.23 -25.86
C PRO A 7 -4.33 6.65 -25.27
N GLU A 8 -5.44 7.36 -25.11
CA GLU A 8 -5.45 8.67 -24.46
C GLU A 8 -5.01 8.60 -22.98
N ALA A 9 -5.47 7.58 -22.25
CA ALA A 9 -5.03 7.32 -20.89
C ALA A 9 -3.54 6.96 -20.84
N MET A 10 -3.05 6.16 -21.79
CA MET A 10 -1.62 5.82 -21.87
C MET A 10 -0.76 7.06 -22.07
N MET A 11 -1.16 7.95 -22.98
CA MET A 11 -0.46 9.21 -23.24
C MET A 11 -0.50 10.14 -22.03
N ARG A 12 -1.67 10.32 -21.41
CA ARG A 12 -1.87 11.25 -20.30
C ARG A 12 -1.15 10.82 -19.02
N PHE A 13 -1.08 9.51 -18.76
CA PHE A 13 -0.48 8.96 -17.53
C PHE A 13 0.91 8.34 -17.76
N GLY A 14 1.50 8.50 -18.94
CA GLY A 14 2.84 7.99 -19.25
C GLY A 14 2.96 6.46 -19.17
N ILE A 15 1.89 5.73 -19.50
CA ILE A 15 1.90 4.26 -19.46
C ILE A 15 2.58 3.75 -20.73
N ALA A 16 3.79 3.22 -20.58
CA ALA A 16 4.63 2.79 -21.69
C ALA A 16 4.04 1.65 -22.54
N SER A 17 3.10 0.85 -22.00
CA SER A 17 2.53 -0.28 -22.73
C SER A 17 1.08 -0.60 -22.34
N ALA A 18 0.34 -1.23 -23.25
CA ALA A 18 -1.07 -1.56 -23.04
C ALA A 18 -1.29 -2.73 -22.06
N THR A 19 -0.29 -3.60 -21.88
CA THR A 19 -0.38 -4.79 -21.03
C THR A 19 -0.71 -4.47 -19.56
N PRO A 20 0.06 -3.62 -18.84
CA PRO A 20 -0.27 -3.24 -17.47
C PRO A 20 -1.62 -2.53 -17.38
N LEU A 21 -1.97 -1.68 -18.36
CA LEU A 21 -3.27 -1.01 -18.40
C LEU A 21 -4.43 -2.01 -18.50
N LYS A 22 -4.33 -3.02 -19.38
CA LYS A 22 -5.34 -4.08 -19.51
C LYS A 22 -5.49 -4.87 -18.20
N GLN A 23 -4.38 -5.20 -17.54
CA GLN A 23 -4.40 -5.90 -16.25
C GLN A 23 -5.07 -5.04 -15.17
N TRP A 24 -4.74 -3.76 -15.07
CA TRP A 24 -5.35 -2.86 -14.10
C TRP A 24 -6.85 -2.69 -14.34
N CYS A 25 -7.29 -2.53 -15.60
CA CYS A 25 -8.72 -2.50 -15.93
C CYS A 25 -9.46 -3.76 -15.46
N ARG A 26 -8.84 -4.94 -15.62
CA ARG A 26 -9.42 -6.20 -15.15
C ARG A 26 -9.51 -6.25 -13.63
N LEU A 27 -8.39 -6.01 -12.93
CA LEU A 27 -8.35 -6.03 -11.46
C LEU A 27 -9.33 -5.04 -10.83
N TYR A 28 -9.44 -3.84 -11.40
CA TYR A 28 -10.37 -2.84 -10.92
C TYR A 28 -11.84 -3.26 -11.08
N ARG A 29 -12.20 -3.93 -12.19
CA ARG A 29 -13.56 -4.46 -12.35
C ARG A 29 -13.86 -5.60 -11.39
N GLU A 30 -12.86 -6.41 -11.05
CA GLU A 30 -13.02 -7.57 -10.16
C GLU A 30 -13.03 -7.18 -8.67
N GLY A 31 -12.24 -6.19 -8.24
CA GLY A 31 -12.07 -5.86 -6.82
C GLY A 31 -11.85 -4.37 -6.51
N GLY A 32 -12.20 -3.49 -7.45
CA GLY A 32 -12.11 -2.04 -7.29
C GLY A 32 -10.68 -1.54 -7.04
N ALA A 33 -10.57 -0.39 -6.38
CA ALA A 33 -9.28 0.23 -6.06
C ALA A 33 -8.40 -0.66 -5.15
N GLN A 34 -9.00 -1.47 -4.28
CA GLN A 34 -8.26 -2.35 -3.37
C GLN A 34 -7.47 -3.42 -4.11
N ALA A 35 -7.95 -3.88 -5.27
CA ALA A 35 -7.25 -4.86 -6.11
C ALA A 35 -6.01 -4.30 -6.82
N LEU A 36 -5.87 -2.96 -6.90
CA LEU A 36 -4.70 -2.30 -7.47
C LEU A 36 -3.59 -2.02 -6.45
N LYS A 37 -3.84 -2.29 -5.15
CA LYS A 37 -2.82 -2.11 -4.11
C LYS A 37 -1.62 -3.01 -4.37
N PRO A 38 -0.39 -2.53 -4.14
CA PRO A 38 0.80 -3.37 -4.25
C PRO A 38 0.68 -4.54 -3.27
N LYS A 39 0.90 -5.75 -3.77
CA LYS A 39 0.98 -6.94 -2.92
C LYS A 39 2.34 -6.97 -2.22
N PRO A 40 2.41 -7.37 -0.93
CA PRO A 40 3.67 -7.56 -0.23
C PRO A 40 4.58 -8.46 -1.07
N LYS A 41 5.78 -7.98 -1.38
CA LYS A 41 6.75 -8.72 -2.17
C LYS A 41 7.48 -9.70 -1.25
N GLY A 42 7.51 -10.97 -1.65
CA GLY A 42 8.23 -12.03 -0.94
C GLY A 42 7.33 -12.90 -0.04
N ARG A 43 7.94 -13.85 0.66
CA ARG A 43 7.27 -14.71 1.63
C ARG A 43 6.80 -13.86 2.82
N PRO A 44 5.59 -14.10 3.37
CA PRO A 44 5.17 -13.47 4.61
C PRO A 44 6.25 -13.61 5.68
N LYS A 45 6.61 -12.52 6.37
CA LYS A 45 7.52 -12.56 7.53
C LYS A 45 6.80 -13.27 8.67
N GLY A 46 6.82 -14.59 8.64
CA GLY A 46 6.06 -15.42 9.57
C GLY A 46 6.61 -16.84 9.58
N SER A 47 7.86 -16.98 10.01
CA SER A 47 8.43 -18.20 10.59
C SER A 47 9.90 -18.05 11.05
N GLY A 48 10.37 -16.83 11.33
CA GLY A 48 11.68 -16.64 11.98
C GLY A 48 12.44 -15.42 11.49
N LEU A 49 12.17 -14.25 12.09
CA LEU A 49 13.14 -13.16 12.21
C LEU A 49 12.77 -12.40 13.49
N GLY A 50 13.74 -12.27 14.39
CA GLY A 50 13.60 -11.68 15.73
C GLY A 50 13.03 -10.26 15.74
N ALA A 51 12.62 -9.83 16.93
CA ALA A 51 11.97 -8.54 17.18
C ALA A 51 12.68 -7.40 16.43
N VAL A 52 11.92 -6.73 15.57
CA VAL A 52 12.33 -5.48 14.94
C VAL A 52 12.51 -4.46 16.06
N PRO A 53 13.61 -3.68 16.10
CA PRO A 53 13.76 -2.62 17.10
C PRO A 53 12.60 -1.62 16.99
N PRO A 54 12.10 -1.08 18.11
CA PRO A 54 10.94 -0.21 18.11
C PRO A 54 11.19 1.01 17.24
N THR A 55 10.17 1.39 16.50
CA THR A 55 10.17 2.64 15.75
C THR A 55 10.14 3.82 16.73
N ARG A 56 10.59 4.99 16.26
CA ARG A 56 10.55 6.24 17.03
C ARG A 56 9.15 6.56 17.59
N GLU A 57 8.09 6.19 16.85
CA GLU A 57 6.71 6.39 17.30
C GLU A 57 6.32 5.46 18.46
N GLU A 58 6.81 4.21 18.46
CA GLU A 58 6.57 3.25 19.54
C GLU A 58 7.31 3.65 20.82
N GLU A 59 8.56 4.11 20.72
CA GLU A 59 9.30 4.66 21.88
C GLU A 59 8.59 5.88 22.49
N LEU A 60 8.04 6.76 21.64
CA LEU A 60 7.28 7.92 22.09
C LEU A 60 6.00 7.49 22.81
N ALA A 61 5.29 6.49 22.30
CA ALA A 61 4.09 5.95 22.93
C ALA A 61 4.37 5.35 24.32
N GLU A 62 5.48 4.61 24.47
CA GLU A 62 5.89 4.09 25.78
C GLU A 62 6.24 5.22 26.77
N ARG A 63 6.96 6.25 26.30
CA ARG A 63 7.29 7.41 27.13
C ARG A 63 6.04 8.17 27.57
N VAL A 64 5.08 8.37 26.67
CA VAL A 64 3.78 9.00 26.99
C VAL A 64 3.06 8.16 28.05
N ARG A 65 2.92 6.85 27.84
CA ARG A 65 2.25 5.95 28.80
C ARG A 65 2.89 5.99 30.19
N LYS A 66 4.22 6.03 30.25
CA LYS A 66 4.97 6.14 31.50
C LYS A 66 4.77 7.49 32.20
N LEU A 67 4.66 8.57 31.44
CA LEU A 67 4.41 9.91 31.99
C LEU A 67 2.98 10.04 32.51
N GLU A 68 1.98 9.55 31.76
CA GLU A 68 0.58 9.54 32.17
C GLU A 68 0.37 8.78 33.48
N ALA A 69 1.05 7.64 33.66
CA ALA A 69 0.96 6.84 34.88
C ALA A 69 1.62 7.48 36.12
N GLN A 70 2.47 8.50 35.95
CA GLN A 70 3.09 9.24 37.06
C GLN A 70 2.34 10.54 37.41
N VAL A 71 1.52 11.04 36.49
CA VAL A 71 0.75 12.28 36.66
C VAL A 71 -0.68 12.00 37.17
N ALA A 72 -1.15 10.76 37.05
CA ALA A 72 -2.35 10.25 37.72
C ALA A 72 -2.08 9.92 39.20
#